data_AF-A0A8J3VYS9-F1
#
_entry.id   AF-A0A8J3VYS9-F1
#
_cell.length_a   1.000
_cell.length_b   1.000
_cell.length_c   1.000
_cell.angle_alpha   90.00
_cell.angle_beta   90.00
_cell.angle_gamma   90.00
#
_symmetry.space_group_name_H-M   'P 1'
#
loop_
_entity.id
_entity.type
_entity.pdbx_description
1 polymer ?
#
loop_
_entity_poly.entity_id
_entity_poly.type
_entity_poly.pdbx_seq_one_letter_code
_entity_poly.pdbx_strand_id
1 'polypeptide(L)' 'MLEIAPWAGDPFKEDRPEGNTRKQVFGGRGIAAYVILEEQRLVYVVRIIWLS' A
#
# COMPACT_ATOMS: atom_id res chain seq x y z
N MET A 1 -9.77 -0.51 4.98
CA MET A 1 -9.60 -1.08 3.62
C MET A 1 -8.48 -2.10 3.57
N LEU A 2 -7.27 -1.78 4.05
CA LEU A 2 -6.09 -2.65 3.95
C LEU A 2 -6.29 -4.07 4.48
N GLU A 3 -7.05 -4.26 5.56
CA GLU A 3 -7.34 -5.57 6.14
C GLU A 3 -8.33 -6.41 5.30
N ILE A 4 -9.09 -5.78 4.41
CA ILE A 4 -10.18 -6.40 3.65
C ILE A 4 -9.79 -6.59 2.18
N ALA A 5 -9.18 -5.57 1.57
CA ALA A 5 -8.81 -5.54 0.16
C ALA A 5 -7.46 -4.83 -0.03
N PRO A 6 -6.33 -5.43 0.40
CA PRO A 6 -5.02 -4.76 0.36
C PRO A 6 -4.54 -4.47 -1.06
N TRP A 7 -4.94 -5.26 -2.05
CA TRP A 7 -4.57 -5.06 -3.46
C TRP A 7 -5.26 -3.88 -4.14
N ALA A 8 -6.27 -3.28 -3.51
CA ALA A 8 -7.01 -2.13 -4.05
C ALA A 8 -6.20 -0.82 -4.07
N GLY A 9 -5.08 -0.75 -3.34
CA GLY A 9 -4.14 0.37 -3.46
C GLY A 9 -3.31 0.28 -4.74
N ASP A 10 -2.81 1.42 -5.18
CA ASP A 10 -2.01 1.54 -6.39
C ASP A 10 -0.67 0.80 -6.24
N PRO A 11 -0.08 0.31 -7.34
CA PRO A 11 1.30 -0.17 -7.33
C PRO A 11 2.25 0.90 -6.78
N PHE A 12 3.17 0.51 -5.91
CA PHE A 12 4.19 1.44 -5.42
C PHE A 12 5.15 1.85 -6.55
N LYS A 13 5.51 0.88 -7.42
CA LYS A 13 6.30 1.10 -8.63
C LYS A 13 5.43 0.88 -9.87
N GLU A 14 5.40 1.85 -10.77
CA GLU A 14 4.56 1.80 -11.98
C GLU A 14 5.09 0.81 -13.02
N ASP A 15 6.41 0.60 -13.07
CA ASP A 15 7.07 -0.38 -13.93
C ASP A 15 6.92 -1.84 -13.41
N ARG A 16 6.29 -2.03 -12.25
CA ARG A 16 6.06 -3.33 -11.63
C ARG A 16 4.67 -3.42 -10.99
N PRO A 17 3.59 -3.39 -11.79
CA PRO A 17 2.20 -3.31 -11.30
C PRO A 17 1.75 -4.52 -10.48
N GLU A 18 2.38 -5.68 -10.66
CA GLU A 18 2.15 -6.92 -9.92
C GLU A 18 2.97 -7.01 -8.62
N GLY A 19 3.82 -6.03 -8.34
CA GLY A 19 4.59 -5.97 -7.10
C GLY A 19 3.68 -5.94 -5.87
N ASN A 20 4.09 -6.68 -4.84
CA ASN A 20 3.35 -6.79 -3.58
C ASN A 20 3.48 -5.56 -2.67
N THR A 21 4.19 -4.52 -3.10
CA THR A 21 4.24 -3.23 -2.42
C THR A 21 3.26 -2.28 -3.09
N ARG A 22 2.41 -1.66 -2.27
CA ARG A 22 1.34 -0.78 -2.72
C ARG A 22 1.43 0.57 -2.02
N LYS A 23 0.74 1.57 -2.59
CA LYS A 23 0.52 2.88 -2.00
C LYS A 23 -0.97 3.18 -1.97
N GLN A 24 -1.44 3.79 -0.88
CA GLN A 24 -2.82 4.25 -0.77
C GLN A 24 -2.84 5.68 -0.24
N VAL A 25 -3.50 6.57 -0.99
CA VAL A 25 -3.78 7.94 -0.54
C VAL A 25 -4.89 7.89 0.52
N PHE A 26 -4.72 8.63 1.62
CA PHE A 26 -5.69 8.73 2.71
C PHE A 26 -5.70 10.14 3.32
N GLY A 27 -6.81 10.52 3.96
CA GLY A 27 -6.91 11.80 4.69
C GLY A 27 -6.64 13.05 3.83
N GLY A 28 -6.84 12.97 2.51
CA GLY A 28 -6.64 14.05 1.55
C GLY A 28 -5.18 14.40 1.23
N ARG A 29 -4.20 14.09 2.11
CA ARG A 29 -2.78 14.43 1.92
C ARG A 29 -1.78 13.38 2.43
N GLY A 30 -2.26 12.28 2.99
CA GLY A 30 -1.42 11.17 3.46
C GLY A 30 -1.25 10.12 2.38
N ILE A 31 -0.07 9.50 2.32
CA ILE A 31 0.18 8.30 1.53
C ILE A 31 0.71 7.21 2.47
N ALA A 32 0.04 6.07 2.50
CA ALA A 32 0.50 4.87 3.18
C ALA A 32 1.17 3.96 2.14
N ALA A 33 2.46 3.68 2.31
CA ALA A 33 3.14 2.62 1.58
C ALA A 33 3.13 1.36 2.44
N TYR A 34 2.76 0.23 1.85
CA TYR A 34 2.63 -1.03 2.57
C TYR A 34 3.01 -2.22 1.69
N VAL A 35 3.35 -3.34 2.33
CA VAL A 35 3.66 -4.61 1.67
C VAL A 35 2.64 -5.67 2.04
N ILE A 36 2.24 -6.45 1.05
CA ILE A 36 1.32 -7.58 1.16
C ILE A 36 2.14 -8.86 1.23
N LEU A 37 1.93 -9.63 2.29
CA LEU A 37 2.54 -10.94 2.51
C LEU A 37 1.44 -11.98 2.46
N GLU A 38 1.14 -12.46 1.24
CA GLU A 38 -0.06 -13.28 0.98
C GLU A 38 -0.07 -14.60 1.73
N GLU A 39 1.06 -15.31 1.75
CA GLU A 39 1.18 -16.61 2.42
C GLU A 39 0.88 -16.51 3.91
N GLN A 40 1.24 -15.39 4.54
CA GLN A 40 1.04 -15.13 5.96
C GLN A 40 -0.30 -14.43 6.24
N ARG A 41 -1.04 -14.01 5.20
CA ARG A 41 -2.23 -13.14 5.29
C ARG A 41 -1.97 -11.87 6.11
N LEU A 42 -0.80 -11.26 5.92
CA LEU A 42 -0.39 -10.06 6.63
C LEU A 42 -0.20 -8.88 5.68
N VAL A 43 -0.43 -7.69 6.24
CA VAL A 43 -0.18 -6.41 5.57
C VAL A 43 0.63 -5.55 6.53
N TYR A 44 1.81 -5.11 6.09
CA TYR A 44 2.67 -4.24 6.88
C TYR A 44 2.75 -2.86 6.24
N VAL A 45 2.38 -1.83 6.99
CA VAL A 45 2.66 -0.45 6.61
C VAL A 45 4.15 -0.19 6.84
N VAL A 46 4.86 0.12 5.77
CA VAL A 46 6.31 0.36 5.80
C VAL A 46 6.65 1.84 5.92
N ARG A 47 5.77 2.72 5.43
CA ARG A 47 5.98 4.16 5.50
C ARG A 47 4.66 4.93 5.44
N ILE A 48 4.58 6.00 6.23
CA ILE A 48 3.60 7.07 6.06
C ILE A 48 4.31 8.31 5.53
N ILE A 49 3.77 8.89 4.47
CA ILE A 49 4.26 10.13 3.85
C ILE A 49 3.15 11.17 3.98
N TRP A 50 3.50 12.36 4.45
CA TRP A 50 2.61 13.51 4.47
C TRP A 50 3.00 14.45 3.33
N LEU A 51 2.06 14.75 2.45
CA LEU A 51 2.25 15.78 1.43
C LEU A 51 2.08 17.15 2.09
N SER A 52 3.20 17.84 2.29
CA SER A 52 3.26 19.22 2.78
C SER A 52 2.73 20.20 1.74
#